data_AF-A0A838G548-F1
#
_entry.id   AF-A0A838G548-F1
#
_cell.length_a   1.000
_cell.length_b   1.000
_cell.length_c   1.000
_cell.angle_alpha   90.00
_cell.angle_beta   90.00
_cell.angle_gamma   90.00
#
_symmetry.space_group_name_H-M   'P 1'
#
loop_
_entity.id
_entity.type
_entity.pdbx_description
1 polymer ?
#
loop_
_entity_poly.entity_id
_entity_poly.type
_entity_poly.pdbx_seq_one_letter_code
_entity_poly.pdbx_strand_id
1 'polypeptide(L)'
;NSGPADPSQELGCVLFEFARDDPGRTRALTNAYEQAGGPARVSRRGHFSMLIAQLGHITEIAANDWLKPNPRSPDRADSAAWIGEVLDEPHTRELLGTLLRAACGGVGPAS
;
A
#
# COMPACT_ATOMS: atom_id res chain seq x y z
N ASN A 1 9.27 -12.96 -5.43
CA ASN A 1 9.56 -11.70 -6.13
C ASN A 1 9.70 -12.06 -7.60
N SER A 2 8.62 -11.84 -8.35
CA SER A 2 8.46 -12.30 -9.74
C SER A 2 8.29 -11.12 -10.70
N GLY A 3 8.71 -9.92 -10.29
CA GLY A 3 8.68 -8.69 -11.08
C GLY A 3 9.96 -7.86 -10.91
N PRO A 4 10.15 -6.81 -11.71
CA PRO A 4 11.36 -5.97 -11.66
C PRO A 4 11.39 -4.98 -10.49
N ALA A 5 10.43 -5.06 -9.56
CA ALA A 5 10.29 -4.10 -8.49
C ALA A 5 11.32 -4.35 -7.37
N ASP A 6 11.83 -3.26 -6.80
CA ASP A 6 12.64 -3.29 -5.59
C ASP A 6 11.89 -4.10 -4.51
N PRO A 7 12.49 -5.13 -3.89
CA PRO A 7 11.84 -5.94 -2.85
C PRO A 7 11.24 -5.11 -1.70
N SER A 8 11.80 -3.92 -1.44
CA SER A 8 11.29 -2.99 -0.45
C SER A 8 9.98 -2.34 -0.87
N GLN A 9 9.75 -2.18 -2.18
CA GLN A 9 8.48 -1.72 -2.71
C GLN A 9 7.40 -2.80 -2.62
N GLU A 10 7.75 -4.06 -2.89
CA GLU A 10 6.84 -5.20 -2.64
C GLU A 10 6.45 -5.27 -1.16
N LEU A 11 7.42 -5.18 -0.25
CA LEU A 11 7.14 -5.13 1.19
C LEU A 11 6.29 -3.91 1.58
N GLY A 12 6.50 -2.76 0.93
CA GLY A 12 5.66 -1.57 1.11
C GLY A 12 4.19 -1.83 0.79
N CYS A 13 3.90 -2.55 -0.30
CA CYS A 13 2.54 -2.98 -0.63
C CYS A 13 1.97 -3.95 0.41
N VAL A 14 2.75 -4.93 0.87
CA VAL A 14 2.31 -5.89 1.89
C VAL A 14 1.96 -5.20 3.21
N LEU A 15 2.79 -4.24 3.66
CA LEU A 15 2.50 -3.48 4.88
C LEU A 15 1.24 -2.63 4.73
N PHE A 16 1.05 -1.98 3.58
CA PHE A 16 -0.19 -1.27 3.33
C PHE A 16 -1.37 -2.23 3.38
N GLU A 17 -1.35 -3.31 2.60
CA GLU A 17 -2.47 -4.23 2.47
C GLU A 17 -2.86 -4.89 3.80
N PHE A 18 -1.87 -5.37 4.55
CA PHE A 18 -2.14 -6.19 5.73
C PHE A 18 -2.03 -5.45 7.05
N ALA A 19 -1.45 -4.25 7.12
CA ALA A 19 -1.37 -3.50 8.37
C ALA A 19 -2.13 -2.18 8.35
N ARG A 20 -2.21 -1.50 7.20
CA ARG A 20 -2.92 -0.22 7.03
C ARG A 20 -2.53 0.79 8.11
N ASP A 21 -3.47 1.20 8.96
CA ASP A 21 -3.29 2.19 10.01
C ASP A 21 -2.87 1.58 11.35
N ASP A 22 -2.79 0.25 11.47
CA ASP A 22 -2.37 -0.45 12.69
C ASP A 22 -0.82 -0.51 12.81
N PRO A 23 -0.23 0.29 13.72
CA PRO A 23 1.22 0.31 13.87
C PRO A 23 1.75 -0.96 14.55
N GLY A 24 0.93 -1.63 15.36
CA GLY A 24 1.25 -2.90 16.00
C GLY A 24 1.37 -4.01 14.97
N ARG A 25 0.40 -4.08 14.05
CA ARG A 25 0.41 -5.03 12.94
C ARG A 25 1.54 -4.77 11.95
N THR A 26 1.87 -3.49 11.71
CA THR A 26 3.04 -3.12 10.90
C THR A 26 4.32 -3.67 11.52
N ARG A 27 4.55 -3.41 12.82
CA ARG A 27 5.72 -3.93 13.53
C ARG A 27 5.77 -5.46 13.55
N ALA A 28 4.64 -6.11 13.80
CA ALA A 28 4.55 -7.56 13.82
C ALA A 28 4.91 -8.17 12.46
N LEU A 29 4.39 -7.61 11.36
CA LEU A 29 4.68 -8.07 10.01
C LEU A 29 6.14 -7.83 9.63
N THR A 30 6.67 -6.63 9.90
CA THR A 30 8.08 -6.31 9.67
C THR A 30 9.00 -7.27 10.44
N ASN A 31 8.75 -7.48 11.73
CA ASN A 31 9.56 -8.39 12.55
C ASN A 31 9.48 -9.84 12.06
N ALA A 32 8.29 -10.33 11.71
CA ALA A 32 8.11 -11.69 11.20
C ALA A 32 8.83 -11.87 9.85
N TYR A 33 8.73 -10.89 8.96
CA TYR A 33 9.43 -10.91 7.67
C TYR A 33 10.96 -10.94 7.85
N GLU A 34 11.49 -10.14 8.77
CA GLU A 34 12.91 -10.15 9.12
C GLU A 34 13.37 -11.47 9.75
N GLN A 35 12.60 -12.02 10.69
CA GLN A 35 12.89 -13.31 11.33
C GLN A 35 12.88 -14.47 10.33
N ALA A 36 12.06 -14.39 9.28
CA ALA A 36 12.04 -15.34 8.17
C ALA A 36 13.23 -15.15 7.19
N GLY A 37 14.14 -14.21 7.43
CA GLY A 37 15.28 -13.92 6.55
C GLY A 37 14.93 -13.06 5.34
N GLY A 38 13.82 -12.31 5.40
CA GLY A 38 13.39 -11.41 4.34
C GLY A 38 14.45 -10.34 4.02
N PRO A 39 14.87 -10.17 2.76
CA PRO A 39 15.99 -9.29 2.40
C PRO A 39 15.64 -7.79 2.35
N ALA A 40 14.35 -7.45 2.39
CA ALA A 40 13.85 -6.10 2.14
C ALA A 40 13.55 -5.31 3.42
N ARG A 41 13.57 -3.96 3.32
CA ARG A 41 13.19 -3.06 4.42
C ARG A 41 12.46 -1.83 3.91
N VAL A 42 11.37 -1.44 4.57
CA VAL A 42 10.67 -0.17 4.30
C VAL A 42 11.27 0.93 5.16
N SER A 43 12.27 1.64 4.64
CA SER A 43 13.04 2.66 5.38
C SER A 43 12.91 4.09 4.84
N ARG A 44 12.27 4.27 3.68
CA ARG A 44 12.03 5.58 3.07
C ARG A 44 10.69 5.62 2.36
N ARG A 45 10.12 6.83 2.23
CA ARG A 45 8.84 7.04 1.54
C ARG A 45 8.81 6.53 0.10
N GLY A 46 9.95 6.58 -0.60
CA GLY A 46 10.06 6.08 -1.97
C GLY A 46 9.78 4.58 -2.11
N HIS A 47 9.76 3.80 -1.03
CA HIS A 47 9.34 2.41 -1.08
C HIS A 47 7.82 2.25 -1.27
N PHE A 48 7.02 3.31 -1.16
CA PHE A 48 5.59 3.26 -1.50
C PHE A 48 5.28 3.69 -2.94
N SER A 49 6.28 4.01 -3.76
CA SER A 49 6.03 4.51 -5.12
C SER A 49 5.29 3.51 -6.00
N MET A 50 5.61 2.21 -5.91
CA MET A 50 4.89 1.17 -6.65
C MET A 50 3.43 1.08 -6.22
N LEU A 51 3.16 1.11 -4.92
CA LEU A 51 1.81 1.10 -4.36
C LEU A 51 0.99 2.27 -4.92
N ILE A 52 1.55 3.48 -4.88
CA ILE A 52 0.89 4.70 -5.37
C ILE A 52 0.62 4.59 -6.88
N ALA A 53 1.60 4.12 -7.66
CA ALA A 53 1.43 3.95 -9.10
C ALA A 53 0.34 2.91 -9.43
N GLN A 54 0.36 1.77 -8.73
CA GLN A 54 -0.59 0.68 -8.97
C GLN A 54 -2.01 1.05 -8.57
N LEU A 55 -2.23 1.52 -7.35
CA LEU A 55 -3.56 1.90 -6.87
C LEU A 55 -4.10 3.13 -7.59
N GLY A 56 -3.24 4.10 -7.90
CA GLY A 56 -3.60 5.26 -8.71
C GLY A 56 -4.08 4.85 -10.11
N HIS A 57 -3.37 3.94 -10.77
CA HIS A 57 -3.77 3.44 -12.08
C HIS A 57 -5.06 2.61 -12.04
N ILE A 58 -5.25 1.76 -11.04
CA ILE A 58 -6.51 1.01 -10.84
C ILE A 58 -7.68 1.98 -10.64
N THR A 59 -7.49 3.01 -9.81
CA THR A 59 -8.51 4.04 -9.56
C THR A 59 -8.83 4.83 -10.82
N GLU A 60 -7.82 5.19 -11.61
CA GLU A 60 -8.00 5.86 -12.89
C GLU A 60 -8.82 5.00 -13.86
N ILE A 61 -8.50 3.71 -14.00
CA ILE A 61 -9.26 2.79 -14.85
C ILE A 61 -10.71 2.70 -14.37
N ALA A 62 -10.93 2.48 -13.06
CA ALA A 62 -12.27 2.39 -12.50
C ALA A 62 -13.07 3.68 -12.72
N ALA A 63 -12.46 4.85 -12.52
CA ALA A 63 -13.11 6.14 -12.78
C ALA A 63 -13.48 6.33 -14.25
N ASN A 64 -12.60 5.95 -15.18
CA ASN A 64 -12.88 6.04 -16.62
C ASN A 64 -14.02 5.10 -17.02
N ASP A 65 -14.02 3.86 -16.52
CA ASP A 65 -15.06 2.88 -16.79
C ASP A 65 -16.40 3.30 -16.17
N TRP A 66 -16.38 3.87 -14.97
CA TRP A 66 -17.57 4.45 -14.35
C TRP A 66 -18.14 5.57 -15.22
N LEU A 67 -17.31 6.52 -15.69
CA LEU A 67 -17.76 7.63 -16.54
C LEU A 67 -18.29 7.14 -17.90
N LYS A 68 -17.61 6.16 -18.49
CA LYS A 68 -17.86 5.61 -19.83
C LYS A 68 -17.90 4.06 -19.78
N PRO A 69 -19.04 3.46 -19.40
CA PRO A 69 -19.20 2.01 -19.37
C PRO A 69 -18.85 1.37 -20.71
N ASN A 70 -18.23 0.20 -20.66
CA ASN A 70 -17.73 -0.51 -21.83
C ASN A 70 -17.91 -2.03 -21.64
N PRO A 71 -17.71 -2.87 -22.68
CA PRO A 71 -17.94 -4.31 -22.56
C PRO A 71 -17.14 -5.03 -21.45
N ARG A 72 -16.01 -4.47 -20.99
CA ARG A 72 -15.23 -5.02 -19.86
C ARG A 72 -15.85 -4.68 -18.50
N SER A 73 -16.53 -3.55 -18.40
CA SER A 73 -17.20 -3.06 -17.20
C SER A 73 -18.54 -2.41 -17.59
N PRO A 74 -19.55 -3.22 -17.93
CA PRO A 74 -20.83 -2.71 -18.41
C PRO A 74 -21.67 -2.10 -17.27
N ASP A 75 -21.50 -2.59 -16.04
CA ASP A 75 -22.16 -2.06 -14.85
C ASP A 75 -21.29 -1.00 -14.17
N ARG A 76 -21.91 0.15 -13.86
CA ARG A 76 -21.25 1.23 -13.11
C ARG A 76 -21.06 0.87 -11.64
N ALA A 77 -21.86 -0.04 -11.09
CA ALA A 77 -21.76 -0.45 -9.69
C ALA A 77 -20.39 -1.06 -9.37
N ASP A 78 -19.86 -1.88 -10.28
CA ASP A 78 -18.54 -2.52 -10.10
C ASP A 78 -17.42 -1.49 -10.05
N SER A 79 -17.41 -0.55 -11.00
CA SER A 79 -16.44 0.54 -11.01
C SER A 79 -16.59 1.47 -9.79
N ALA A 80 -17.82 1.72 -9.35
CA ALA A 80 -18.09 2.52 -8.17
C ALA A 80 -17.58 1.84 -6.89
N ALA A 81 -17.69 0.52 -6.78
CA ALA A 81 -17.13 -0.24 -5.66
C ALA A 81 -15.60 -0.10 -5.59
N TRP A 82 -14.90 -0.24 -6.71
CA TRP A 82 -13.43 -0.10 -6.76
C TRP A 82 -12.96 1.32 -6.43
N ILE A 83 -13.70 2.34 -6.89
CA ILE A 83 -13.44 3.73 -6.49
C ILE A 83 -13.68 3.88 -4.97
N GLY A 84 -14.77 3.30 -4.46
CA GLY A 84 -15.13 3.30 -3.05
C GLY A 84 -14.01 2.74 -2.17
N GLU A 85 -13.42 1.59 -2.53
CA GLU A 85 -12.30 1.00 -1.78
C GLU A 85 -11.13 1.98 -1.58
N VAL A 86 -10.77 2.76 -2.61
CA VAL A 86 -9.67 3.73 -2.53
C VAL A 86 -10.07 4.97 -1.72
N LEU A 87 -11.34 5.36 -1.75
CA LEU A 87 -11.85 6.50 -0.97
C LEU A 87 -12.00 6.16 0.52
N ASP A 88 -12.44 4.94 0.83
CA ASP A 88 -12.61 4.45 2.19
C ASP A 88 -11.25 4.12 2.82
N GLU A 89 -10.27 3.67 2.01
CA GLU A 89 -8.94 3.28 2.47
C GLU A 89 -7.80 4.01 1.71
N PRO A 90 -7.69 5.34 1.84
CA PRO A 90 -6.81 6.13 0.99
C PRO A 90 -5.33 5.98 1.36
N HIS A 91 -4.45 5.79 0.37
CA HIS A 91 -3.00 5.76 0.51
C HIS A 91 -2.39 7.17 0.67
N THR A 92 -2.90 7.93 1.65
CA THR A 92 -2.49 9.32 1.91
C THR A 92 -1.04 9.41 2.40
N ARG A 93 -0.44 10.60 2.22
CA ARG A 93 0.90 10.89 2.75
C ARG A 93 0.99 10.69 4.27
N GLU A 94 -0.08 10.95 5.00
CA GLU A 94 -0.14 10.76 6.44
C GLU A 94 -0.09 9.27 6.81
N LEU A 95 -0.95 8.45 6.21
CA LEU A 95 -1.01 7.01 6.42
C LEU A 95 0.32 6.34 6.07
N LEU A 96 0.87 6.64 4.89
CA LEU A 96 2.18 6.12 4.46
C LEU A 96 3.31 6.59 5.40
N GLY A 97 3.17 7.77 6.00
CA GLY A 97 4.07 8.27 7.03
C GLY A 97 3.98 7.47 8.34
N THR A 98 2.78 7.08 8.75
CA THR A 98 2.55 6.22 9.94
C THR A 98 3.12 4.83 9.73
N LEU A 99 2.84 4.21 8.58
CA LEU A 99 3.43 2.93 8.18
C LEU A 99 4.97 2.97 8.22
N LEU A 100 5.57 4.00 7.61
CA LEU A 100 7.02 4.17 7.60
C LEU A 100 7.61 4.26 9.02
N ARG A 101 7.01 5.07 9.90
CA ARG A 101 7.48 5.21 11.28
C ARG A 101 7.38 3.89 12.06
N ALA A 102 6.30 3.15 11.86
CA ALA A 102 6.10 1.87 12.53
C ALA A 102 7.07 0.79 12.01
N ALA A 103 7.32 0.75 10.70
CA ALA A 103 8.23 -0.19 10.05
C ALA A 103 9.70 0.06 10.40
N CYS A 104 10.12 1.32 10.55
CA CYS A 104 11.50 1.65 10.94
C CYS A 104 11.84 1.31 12.40
N GLY A 105 10.83 1.00 13.24
CA GLY A 105 11.01 0.92 14.69
C GLY A 105 11.34 2.29 15.26
N GLY A 106 10.39 2.95 15.92
CA GLY A 106 10.66 4.23 16.56
C GLY A 106 11.81 4.11 17.56
N VAL A 107 12.96 4.71 17.25
CA VAL A 107 13.88 5.19 18.28
C VAL A 107 13.10 6.26 19.04
N GLY A 108 12.60 5.91 20.23
CA GLY A 108 12.24 6.94 21.21
C GLY A 108 13.51 7.76 21.51
N PRO A 109 13.39 9.07 21.77
CA PRO A 109 14.55 9.86 22.16
C PRO A 109 15.18 9.19 23.39
N ALA A 110 16.48 8.91 23.31
CA ALA A 110 17.26 8.42 24.43
C ALA A 110 17.04 9.35 25.63
N SER A 111 16.55 8.77 26.74
CA SER A 111 16.50 9.40 28.05
C SER A 111 17.69 8.93 28.87
#